data_AF-C5PJJ1-F1
#
_entry.id   AF-C5PJJ1-F1
#
_cell.length_a   1.000
_cell.length_b   1.000
_cell.length_c   1.000
_cell.angle_alpha   90.00
_cell.angle_beta   90.00
_cell.angle_gamma   90.00
#
_symmetry.space_group_name_H-M   'P 1'
#
loop_
_entity.id
_entity.type
_entity.pdbx_description
1 polymer ?
#
loop_
_entity_poly.entity_id
_entity_poly.type
_entity_poly.pdbx_seq_one_letter_code
_entity_poly.pdbx_strand_id
1 'polypeptide(L)'
;MPSGEVQTADIVRDAFSQGKQVYVPYIYQLDPVSTQGRKSVMEMLALRSIEDYESLQPDKWGIPSLDAGSLATRENCFGGYGLRGLSHPSTETSKAGLDLIVVPGLAFDESFGRLGHGKGYYDHFFMRCRDDTTSTSRKPYLSKYLFPVLYIYRRLIQAIAALALQEQILPPPERVPAGEQDYPVDVLIAGDGRVLKRE
;
A
#
# COMPACT_ATOMS: atom_id res chain seq x y z
N MET A 1 -1.62 16.58 -9.06
CA MET A 1 -0.22 16.09 -8.99
C MET A 1 0.20 15.30 -10.25
N PRO A 2 -0.21 15.68 -11.48
CA PRO A 2 0.19 14.88 -12.65
C PRO A 2 1.68 15.04 -13.03
N SER A 3 2.37 16.04 -12.46
CA SER A 3 3.79 16.29 -12.67
C SER A 3 4.58 16.06 -11.38
N GLY A 4 5.75 15.42 -11.49
CA GLY A 4 6.69 15.23 -10.37
C GLY A 4 6.68 13.84 -9.72
N GLU A 5 5.87 12.89 -10.22
CA GLU A 5 5.93 11.49 -9.82
C GLU A 5 6.16 10.59 -11.05
N VAL A 6 6.80 9.44 -10.83
CA VAL A 6 7.01 8.42 -11.87
C VAL A 6 5.65 7.90 -12.36
N GLN A 7 5.45 7.80 -13.67
CA GLN A 7 4.23 7.23 -14.25
C GLN A 7 4.18 5.72 -14.02
N THR A 8 3.13 5.23 -13.37
CA THR A 8 2.98 3.82 -12.99
C THR A 8 1.98 3.05 -13.86
N ALA A 9 1.35 3.69 -14.84
CA ALA A 9 0.32 3.06 -15.68
C ALA A 9 0.81 1.80 -16.39
N ASP A 10 2.04 1.81 -16.93
CA ASP A 10 2.61 0.65 -17.62
C ASP A 10 3.00 -0.47 -16.66
N ILE A 11 3.32 -0.14 -15.40
CA ILE A 11 3.56 -1.14 -14.35
C ILE A 11 2.24 -1.85 -14.01
N VAL A 12 1.13 -1.11 -13.96
CA VAL A 12 -0.21 -1.71 -13.74
C VAL A 12 -0.58 -2.63 -14.91
N ARG A 13 -0.37 -2.19 -16.16
CA ARG A 13 -0.60 -3.00 -17.37
C ARG A 13 0.22 -4.27 -17.37
N ASP A 14 1.53 -4.16 -17.11
CA ASP A 14 2.41 -5.33 -17.03
C ASP A 14 1.96 -6.29 -15.92
N ALA A 15 1.66 -5.77 -14.72
CA ALA A 15 1.19 -6.59 -13.61
C ALA A 15 -0.05 -7.42 -13.97
N PHE A 16 -1.04 -6.83 -14.64
CA PHE A 16 -2.21 -7.56 -15.14
C PHE A 16 -1.85 -8.58 -16.21
N SER A 17 -0.97 -8.23 -17.17
CA SER A 17 -0.53 -9.17 -18.20
C SER A 17 0.19 -10.40 -17.64
N GLN A 18 0.83 -10.25 -16.47
CA GLN A 18 1.51 -11.30 -15.72
C GLN A 18 0.59 -12.03 -14.72
N GLY A 19 -0.72 -11.77 -14.76
CA GLY A 19 -1.70 -12.42 -13.88
C GLY A 19 -1.59 -12.04 -12.40
N LYS A 20 -1.00 -10.88 -12.08
CA LYS A 20 -0.90 -10.38 -10.70
C LYS A 20 -2.21 -9.73 -10.27
N GLN A 21 -2.47 -9.75 -8.96
CA GLN A 21 -3.52 -8.93 -8.35
C GLN A 21 -2.97 -7.54 -8.08
N VAL A 22 -3.73 -6.51 -8.47
CA VAL A 22 -3.33 -5.11 -8.29
C VAL A 22 -4.31 -4.42 -7.36
N TYR A 23 -3.78 -3.75 -6.34
CA TYR A 23 -4.53 -2.95 -5.38
C TYR A 23 -4.12 -1.49 -5.50
N VAL A 24 -5.09 -0.58 -5.43
CA VAL A 24 -4.85 0.87 -5.48
C VAL A 24 -5.34 1.56 -4.21
N PRO A 25 -4.70 2.66 -3.80
CA PRO A 25 -5.12 3.40 -2.61
C PRO A 25 -6.46 4.10 -2.86
N TYR A 26 -7.35 4.01 -1.88
CA TYR A 26 -8.58 4.79 -1.81
C TYR A 26 -8.64 5.52 -0.47
N ILE A 27 -8.75 6.85 -0.52
CA ILE A 27 -8.76 7.70 0.67
C ILE A 27 -10.19 8.19 0.93
N TYR A 28 -10.70 7.99 2.14
CA TYR A 28 -12.02 8.48 2.54
C TYR A 28 -11.99 9.16 3.90
N GLN A 29 -12.98 10.01 4.15
CA GLN A 29 -13.14 10.71 5.41
C GLN A 29 -13.76 9.80 6.46
N LEU A 30 -13.26 9.90 7.69
CA LEU A 30 -13.81 9.20 8.83
C LEU A 30 -14.81 10.09 9.57
N ASP A 31 -15.79 9.47 10.23
CA ASP A 31 -16.74 10.17 11.08
C ASP A 31 -15.99 10.75 12.32
N PRO A 32 -16.07 12.08 12.55
CA PRO A 32 -15.33 12.78 13.60
C PRO A 32 -15.58 12.26 15.03
N VAL A 33 -16.67 11.54 15.28
CA VAL A 33 -17.01 11.03 16.63
C VAL A 33 -16.10 9.87 17.08
N SER A 34 -15.47 9.16 16.14
CA SER A 34 -14.83 7.85 16.41
C SER A 34 -13.30 7.85 16.34
N THR A 35 -12.67 8.98 16.00
CA THR A 35 -11.27 8.98 15.58
C THR A 35 -10.37 9.78 16.51
N GLN A 36 -9.23 9.20 16.88
CA GLN A 36 -8.09 9.82 17.57
C GLN A 36 -7.48 11.00 16.75
N GLY A 37 -8.25 12.06 16.48
CA GLY A 37 -7.84 13.25 15.74
C GLY A 37 -7.68 13.10 14.22
N ARG A 38 -7.92 11.92 13.63
CA ARG A 38 -7.72 11.67 12.19
C ARG A 38 -8.96 11.97 11.36
N LYS A 39 -8.83 12.83 10.35
CA LYS A 39 -9.95 13.21 9.45
C LYS A 39 -10.19 12.25 8.28
N SER A 40 -9.21 11.40 7.96
CA SER A 40 -9.26 10.51 6.80
C SER A 40 -8.36 9.30 6.98
N VAL A 41 -8.65 8.24 6.22
CA VAL A 41 -7.89 6.99 6.18
C VAL A 41 -7.75 6.50 4.74
N MET A 42 -6.72 5.71 4.49
CA MET A 42 -6.45 5.04 3.21
C MET A 42 -6.78 3.56 3.30
N GLU A 43 -7.37 2.97 2.29
CA GLU A 43 -7.49 1.51 2.12
C GLU A 43 -6.86 1.12 0.79
N MET A 44 -6.38 -0.12 0.66
CA MET A 44 -5.91 -0.65 -0.61
C MET A 44 -6.96 -1.61 -1.14
N LEU A 45 -7.60 -1.26 -2.26
CA LEU A 45 -8.72 -2.00 -2.84
C LEU A 45 -8.34 -2.57 -4.20
N ALA A 46 -8.79 -3.78 -4.48
CA ALA A 46 -8.47 -4.49 -5.70
C ALA A 46 -9.08 -3.80 -6.93
N LEU A 47 -8.28 -3.71 -7.99
CA LEU A 47 -8.74 -3.55 -9.36
C LEU A 47 -9.19 -4.91 -9.89
N ARG A 48 -10.24 -4.94 -10.72
CA ARG A 48 -10.84 -6.16 -11.25
C ARG A 48 -10.19 -6.64 -12.53
N SER A 49 -9.73 -5.70 -13.34
CA SER A 49 -9.07 -5.95 -14.62
C SER A 49 -8.33 -4.70 -15.09
N ILE A 50 -7.67 -4.79 -16.25
CA ILE A 50 -7.07 -3.62 -16.88
C ILE A 50 -8.14 -2.63 -17.38
N GLU A 51 -9.28 -3.12 -17.89
CA GLU A 51 -10.39 -2.26 -18.32
C GLU A 51 -11.00 -1.49 -17.15
N ASP A 52 -11.07 -2.12 -15.97
CA ASP A 52 -11.49 -1.46 -14.73
C ASP A 52 -10.54 -0.29 -14.39
N TYR A 53 -9.23 -0.49 -14.49
CA TYR A 53 -8.22 0.56 -14.31
C TYR A 53 -8.33 1.68 -15.34
N GLU A 54 -8.46 1.34 -16.63
CA GLU A 54 -8.52 2.33 -17.72
C GLU A 54 -9.83 3.13 -17.74
N SER A 55 -10.88 2.62 -17.08
CA SER A 55 -12.15 3.33 -16.90
C SER A 55 -12.14 4.39 -15.80
N LEU A 56 -11.14 4.37 -14.91
CA LEU A 56 -11.10 5.23 -13.73
C LEU A 56 -11.06 6.71 -14.12
N GLN A 57 -11.86 7.50 -13.40
CA GLN A 57 -11.89 8.93 -13.58
C GLN A 57 -10.90 9.60 -12.60
N PRO A 58 -10.21 10.66 -13.04
CA PRO A 58 -9.33 11.42 -12.16
C PRO A 58 -10.13 12.13 -11.06
N ASP A 59 -9.60 12.14 -9.85
CA ASP A 59 -10.13 12.91 -8.73
C ASP A 59 -9.75 14.40 -8.83
N LYS A 60 -10.04 15.17 -7.76
CA LYS A 60 -9.70 16.61 -7.66
C LYS A 60 -8.19 16.90 -7.77
N TRP A 61 -7.34 15.88 -7.62
CA TRP A 61 -5.89 15.98 -7.72
C TRP A 61 -5.35 15.44 -9.04
N GLY A 62 -6.23 14.94 -9.93
CA GLY A 62 -5.87 14.31 -11.20
C GLY A 62 -5.47 12.84 -11.07
N ILE A 63 -5.73 12.19 -9.93
CA ILE A 63 -5.35 10.78 -9.69
C ILE A 63 -6.50 9.87 -10.13
N PRO A 64 -6.28 8.89 -11.03
CA PRO A 64 -7.30 7.89 -11.36
C PRO A 64 -7.78 7.19 -10.09
N SER A 65 -9.06 7.35 -9.76
CA SER A 65 -9.61 6.95 -8.47
C SER A 65 -10.83 6.07 -8.63
N LEU A 66 -11.00 5.15 -7.68
CA LEU A 66 -12.14 4.23 -7.65
C LEU A 66 -13.45 5.00 -7.43
N ASP A 67 -14.50 4.62 -8.16
CA ASP A 67 -15.84 5.14 -7.94
C ASP A 67 -16.42 4.66 -6.60
N ALA A 68 -17.11 5.57 -5.90
CA ALA A 68 -17.68 5.31 -4.58
C ALA A 68 -18.76 4.21 -4.60
N GLY A 69 -19.52 4.08 -5.70
CA GLY A 69 -20.53 3.03 -5.88
C GLY A 69 -19.92 1.64 -6.09
N SER A 70 -18.66 1.56 -6.52
CA SER A 70 -17.97 0.29 -6.75
C SER A 70 -17.36 -0.33 -5.49
N LEU A 71 -17.18 0.46 -4.41
CA LEU A 71 -16.36 0.09 -3.26
C LEU A 71 -16.83 -1.19 -2.55
N ALA A 72 -18.13 -1.34 -2.32
CA ALA A 72 -18.70 -2.45 -1.54
C ALA A 72 -18.40 -3.84 -2.12
N THR A 73 -18.03 -3.90 -3.40
CA THR A 73 -17.79 -5.13 -4.15
C THR A 73 -16.33 -5.28 -4.59
N ARG A 74 -15.41 -4.49 -4.01
CA ARG A 74 -13.96 -4.62 -4.26
C ARG A 74 -13.29 -5.31 -3.09
N GLU A 75 -12.38 -6.25 -3.39
CA GLU A 75 -11.61 -6.92 -2.36
C GLU A 75 -10.71 -5.90 -1.64
N ASN A 76 -10.64 -6.02 -0.32
CA ASN A 76 -9.73 -5.23 0.51
C ASN A 76 -8.45 -6.03 0.76
N CYS A 77 -7.28 -5.38 0.74
CA CYS A 77 -6.01 -6.07 0.97
C CYS A 77 -5.92 -6.73 2.36
N PHE A 78 -6.70 -6.30 3.35
CA PHE A 78 -6.80 -6.96 4.67
C PHE A 78 -7.78 -8.15 4.67
N GLY A 79 -8.32 -8.52 3.50
CA GLY A 79 -9.34 -9.54 3.32
C GLY A 79 -10.76 -8.95 3.36
N GLY A 80 -11.71 -9.71 2.80
CA GLY A 80 -13.10 -9.27 2.67
C GLY A 80 -13.30 -8.23 1.56
N TYR A 81 -14.43 -7.53 1.59
CA TYR A 81 -14.82 -6.57 0.56
C TYR A 81 -15.15 -5.19 1.14
N GLY A 82 -14.85 -4.14 0.39
CA GLY A 82 -15.17 -2.76 0.74
C GLY A 82 -14.27 -2.12 1.80
N LEU A 83 -14.79 -1.05 2.40
CA LEU A 83 -14.09 -0.28 3.42
C LEU A 83 -14.17 -1.00 4.78
N ARG A 84 -13.16 -0.80 5.63
CA ARG A 84 -13.18 -1.33 7.00
C ARG A 84 -14.43 -0.86 7.75
N GLY A 85 -15.12 -1.80 8.42
CA GLY A 85 -16.36 -1.53 9.16
C GLY A 85 -17.65 -1.60 8.32
N LEU A 86 -17.53 -1.54 6.99
CA LEU A 86 -18.58 -1.88 6.03
C LEU A 86 -18.33 -3.25 5.38
N SER A 87 -17.27 -3.93 5.83
CA SER A 87 -16.80 -5.21 5.31
C SER A 87 -17.76 -6.31 5.71
N HIS A 88 -18.36 -6.97 4.73
CA HIS A 88 -19.02 -8.23 5.00
C HIS A 88 -17.96 -9.32 5.19
N PRO A 89 -18.06 -10.15 6.23
CA PRO A 89 -17.15 -11.28 6.41
C PRO A 89 -17.24 -12.17 5.17
N SER A 90 -16.12 -12.33 4.46
CA SER A 90 -16.05 -13.26 3.33
C SER A 90 -16.04 -14.70 3.88
N THR A 91 -16.93 -15.52 3.34
CA THR A 91 -16.90 -16.99 3.52
C THR A 91 -15.74 -17.64 2.76
N GLU A 92 -15.13 -16.90 1.82
CA GLU A 92 -14.01 -17.37 1.01
C GLU A 92 -12.65 -16.99 1.61
N THR A 93 -11.69 -17.89 1.42
CA THR A 93 -10.28 -17.80 1.82
C THR A 93 -9.54 -16.81 0.92
N SER A 94 -9.97 -15.56 0.90
CA SER A 94 -9.30 -14.51 0.13
C SER A 94 -7.90 -14.30 0.73
N LYS A 95 -6.88 -14.18 -0.13
CA LYS A 95 -5.48 -14.06 0.28
C LYS A 95 -5.25 -12.63 0.80
N ALA A 96 -5.51 -12.40 2.08
CA ALA A 96 -5.17 -11.13 2.71
C ALA A 96 -3.64 -10.89 2.67
N GLY A 97 -3.25 -9.63 2.43
CA GLY A 97 -1.88 -9.13 2.38
C GLY A 97 -1.49 -8.57 1.02
N LEU A 98 -0.37 -7.86 0.99
CA LEU A 98 0.27 -7.36 -0.22
C LEU A 98 1.72 -7.86 -0.27
N ASP A 99 2.13 -8.50 -1.35
CA ASP A 99 3.53 -8.97 -1.47
C ASP A 99 4.50 -7.79 -1.71
N LEU A 100 4.07 -6.79 -2.47
CA LEU A 100 4.85 -5.59 -2.82
C LEU A 100 3.96 -4.35 -2.69
N ILE A 101 4.51 -3.27 -2.12
CA ILE A 101 3.87 -1.96 -2.11
C ILE A 101 4.81 -0.97 -2.80
N VAL A 102 4.36 -0.41 -3.92
CA VAL A 102 5.03 0.71 -4.58
C VAL A 102 4.56 1.99 -3.92
N VAL A 103 5.47 2.77 -3.35
CA VAL A 103 5.15 4.00 -2.62
C VAL A 103 5.54 5.25 -3.40
N PRO A 104 4.67 6.28 -3.41
CA PRO A 104 5.05 7.61 -3.87
C PRO A 104 5.83 8.35 -2.79
N GLY A 105 6.54 9.39 -3.20
CA GLY A 105 7.26 10.30 -2.33
C GLY A 105 7.71 11.55 -3.08
N LEU A 106 7.98 12.61 -2.33
CA LEU A 106 8.57 13.86 -2.82
C LEU A 106 10.09 13.82 -2.80
N ALA A 107 10.67 13.14 -1.82
CA ALA A 107 12.12 12.97 -1.69
C ALA A 107 12.47 11.62 -1.06
N PHE A 108 13.64 11.12 -1.42
CA PHE A 108 14.25 9.91 -0.90
C PHE A 108 15.75 10.14 -0.65
N ASP A 109 16.37 9.31 0.19
CA ASP A 109 17.81 9.36 0.42
C ASP A 109 18.45 7.96 0.43
N GLU A 110 19.79 7.92 0.46
CA GLU A 110 20.57 6.66 0.49
C GLU A 110 20.50 5.93 1.85
N SER A 111 19.85 6.51 2.86
CA SER A 111 19.49 5.83 4.11
C SER A 111 18.05 5.30 4.08
N PHE A 112 17.44 5.25 2.89
CA PHE A 112 16.10 4.75 2.63
C PHE A 112 14.98 5.56 3.31
N GLY A 113 15.28 6.80 3.68
CA GLY A 113 14.29 7.78 4.11
C GLY A 113 13.31 8.11 2.99
N ARG A 114 12.05 8.39 3.34
CA ARG A 114 10.98 8.75 2.41
C ARG A 114 10.22 9.96 2.93
N LEU A 115 10.15 11.01 2.13
CA LEU A 115 9.33 12.18 2.41
C LEU A 115 8.03 12.10 1.61
N GLY A 116 6.89 11.98 2.28
CA GLY A 116 5.57 12.06 1.63
C GLY A 116 5.03 13.49 1.55
N HIS A 117 3.79 13.63 1.05
CA HIS A 117 3.05 14.91 1.00
C HIS A 117 2.50 15.39 2.36
N GLY A 118 3.00 14.84 3.47
CA GLY A 118 2.73 15.34 4.84
C GLY A 118 1.46 14.82 5.55
N LYS A 119 0.64 13.95 4.93
CA LYS A 119 -0.55 13.35 5.58
C LYS A 119 -0.31 12.00 6.25
N GLY A 120 0.86 11.38 6.07
CA GLY A 120 1.22 10.11 6.72
C GLY A 120 0.35 8.91 6.34
N TYR A 121 -0.38 8.93 5.22
CA TYR A 121 -1.29 7.86 4.83
C TYR A 121 -0.60 6.49 4.71
N TYR A 122 0.57 6.46 4.08
CA TYR A 122 1.35 5.24 3.90
C TYR A 122 1.91 4.74 5.24
N ASP A 123 2.49 5.61 6.06
CA ASP A 123 3.03 5.25 7.38
C ASP A 123 1.93 4.66 8.28
N HIS A 124 0.74 5.27 8.30
CA HIS A 124 -0.43 4.74 9.01
C HIS A 124 -0.98 3.43 8.40
N PHE A 125 -0.88 3.26 7.09
CA PHE A 125 -1.24 1.99 6.44
C PHE A 125 -0.27 0.88 6.83
N PHE A 126 1.04 1.15 6.87
CA PHE A 126 2.04 0.17 7.31
C PHE A 126 1.89 -0.21 8.78
N MET A 127 1.57 0.74 9.65
CA MET A 127 1.22 0.43 11.05
C MET A 127 0.07 -0.58 11.13
N ARG A 128 -1.02 -0.35 10.38
CA ARG A 128 -2.16 -1.28 10.35
C ARG A 128 -1.80 -2.65 9.78
N CYS A 129 -0.94 -2.70 8.77
CA CYS A 129 -0.44 -3.97 8.24
C CYS A 129 0.35 -4.77 9.27
N ARG A 130 1.11 -4.09 10.15
CA ARG A 130 1.78 -4.76 11.28
C ARG A 130 0.78 -5.23 12.32
N ASP A 131 -0.19 -4.41 12.71
CA ASP A 131 -1.16 -4.77 13.75
C ASP A 131 -2.05 -5.96 13.35
N ASP A 132 -2.41 -6.07 12.07
CA ASP A 132 -3.23 -7.18 11.55
C ASP A 132 -2.49 -8.53 11.62
N THR A 133 -1.14 -8.53 11.52
CA THR A 133 -0.33 -9.74 11.74
C THR A 133 -0.43 -10.25 13.18
N THR A 134 -0.58 -9.36 14.17
CA THR A 134 -0.68 -9.75 15.59
C THR A 134 -2.08 -10.23 15.97
N SER A 135 -3.11 -9.73 15.25
CA SER A 135 -4.52 -10.00 15.53
C SER A 135 -5.02 -11.30 14.90
N THR A 136 -4.32 -11.86 13.91
CA THR A 136 -4.67 -13.15 13.28
C THR A 136 -4.26 -14.35 14.16
N SER A 137 -4.66 -14.32 15.43
CA SER A 137 -4.76 -15.52 16.29
C SER A 137 -6.06 -16.27 15.99
N ARG A 138 -6.35 -16.56 14.72
CA ARG A 138 -7.34 -17.61 14.39
C ARG A 138 -6.68 -18.94 14.73
N LYS A 139 -6.94 -19.48 15.92
CA LYS A 139 -6.53 -20.84 16.32
C LYS A 139 -6.96 -21.83 15.23
N PRO A 140 -6.05 -22.40 14.42
CA PRO A 140 -6.42 -23.44 13.49
C PRO A 140 -6.65 -24.70 14.32
N TYR A 141 -7.87 -25.23 14.29
CA TYR A 141 -8.21 -26.53 14.90
C TYR A 141 -7.62 -27.73 14.12
N LEU A 142 -6.53 -27.54 13.37
CA LEU A 142 -5.93 -28.57 12.51
C LEU A 142 -4.41 -28.68 12.72
N SER A 143 -4.05 -29.76 13.40
CA SER A 143 -2.71 -30.33 13.66
C SER A 143 -1.70 -29.41 14.38
N LYS A 144 -1.56 -29.72 15.67
CA LYS A 144 -0.68 -29.11 16.68
C LYS A 144 0.83 -29.14 16.37
N TYR A 145 1.26 -29.66 15.22
CA TYR A 145 2.68 -29.98 14.98
C TYR A 145 3.28 -29.56 13.63
N LEU A 146 2.50 -29.08 12.64
CA LEU A 146 3.10 -28.69 11.34
C LEU A 146 2.70 -27.30 10.81
N PHE A 147 1.58 -26.73 11.28
CA PHE A 147 1.06 -25.47 10.74
C PHE A 147 1.64 -24.15 11.31
N PRO A 148 2.12 -24.04 12.57
CA PRO A 148 2.50 -22.72 13.09
C PRO A 148 3.80 -22.21 12.45
N VAL A 149 4.70 -23.08 12.00
CA VAL A 149 6.02 -22.64 11.52
C VAL A 149 5.95 -21.97 10.13
N LEU A 150 5.03 -22.39 9.25
CA LEU A 150 4.91 -21.79 7.91
C LEU A 150 4.03 -20.54 7.87
N TYR A 151 2.97 -20.49 8.70
CA TYR A 151 2.00 -19.39 8.69
C TYR A 151 2.49 -18.15 9.45
N ILE A 152 3.34 -18.33 10.48
CA ILE A 152 3.96 -17.23 11.23
C ILE A 152 4.93 -16.41 10.36
N TYR A 153 5.48 -17.00 9.29
CA TYR A 153 6.44 -16.32 8.40
C TYR A 153 5.80 -15.50 7.27
N ARG A 154 4.47 -15.57 7.08
CA ARG A 154 3.82 -14.81 6.01
C ARG A 154 3.54 -13.39 6.49
N ARG A 155 4.60 -12.58 6.55
CA ARG A 155 4.54 -11.11 6.66
C ARG A 155 3.52 -10.60 5.63
N LEU A 156 2.50 -9.86 6.08
CA LEU A 156 1.48 -9.26 5.21
C LEU A 156 2.04 -8.17 4.25
N ILE A 157 3.32 -7.81 4.38
CA ILE A 157 4.09 -6.97 3.44
C ILE A 157 5.47 -7.61 3.25
N GLN A 158 5.81 -8.04 2.04
CA GLN A 158 7.14 -8.60 1.79
C GLN A 158 8.16 -7.54 1.35
N ALA A 159 7.75 -6.47 0.66
CA ALA A 159 8.65 -5.36 0.31
C ALA A 159 7.92 -4.01 0.10
N ILE A 160 8.52 -2.92 0.60
CA ILE A 160 8.16 -1.53 0.29
C ILE A 160 9.17 -0.99 -0.72
N ALA A 161 8.75 -0.72 -1.96
CA ALA A 161 9.60 -0.21 -3.02
C ALA A 161 9.23 1.23 -3.39
N ALA A 162 10.21 2.10 -3.55
CA ALA A 162 10.06 3.44 -4.09
C ALA A 162 10.59 3.51 -5.52
N LEU A 163 9.84 4.20 -6.39
CA LEU A 163 10.30 4.65 -7.70
C LEU A 163 10.53 6.16 -7.60
N ALA A 164 11.76 6.59 -7.81
CA ALA A 164 12.15 7.99 -7.65
C ALA A 164 12.77 8.51 -8.95
N LEU A 165 12.34 9.70 -9.37
CA LEU A 165 13.09 10.50 -10.33
C LEU A 165 14.46 10.87 -9.72
N GLN A 166 15.44 11.16 -10.57
CA GLN A 166 16.78 11.54 -10.09
C GLN A 166 16.73 12.79 -9.20
N GLU A 167 15.86 13.73 -9.54
CA GLU A 167 15.62 14.98 -8.83
C GLU A 167 14.97 14.78 -7.45
N GLN A 168 14.42 13.60 -7.18
CA GLN A 168 13.81 13.25 -5.90
C GLN A 168 14.80 12.58 -4.96
N ILE A 169 16.05 12.33 -5.38
CA ILE A 169 17.08 11.70 -4.55
C ILE A 169 17.99 12.77 -3.98
N LEU A 170 18.00 12.88 -2.66
CA LEU A 170 18.87 13.82 -1.95
C LEU A 170 20.34 13.40 -2.09
N PRO A 171 21.24 14.33 -2.46
CA PRO A 171 22.66 14.02 -2.58
C PRO A 171 23.28 13.82 -1.19
N PRO A 172 24.23 12.87 -1.01
CA PRO A 172 24.96 12.77 0.25
C PRO A 172 25.70 14.08 0.59
N PRO A 173 25.73 14.50 1.88
CA PRO A 173 25.25 13.78 3.07
C PRO A 173 23.81 14.12 3.47
N GLU A 174 23.02 14.79 2.61
CA GLU A 174 21.65 15.18 2.95
C GLU A 174 20.77 13.96 3.24
N ARG A 175 19.75 14.18 4.08
CA ARG A 175 18.83 13.14 4.56
C ARG A 175 17.42 13.71 4.65
N VAL A 176 16.45 12.84 4.37
CA VAL A 176 15.05 13.07 4.67
C VAL A 176 14.91 13.15 6.19
N PRO A 177 14.35 14.25 6.73
CA PRO A 177 13.99 14.30 8.14
C PRO A 177 12.94 13.23 8.44
N ALA A 178 13.22 12.35 9.38
CA ALA A 178 12.33 11.26 9.79
C ALA A 178 12.16 11.23 11.31
N GLY A 179 10.92 11.06 11.77
CA GLY A 179 10.56 10.77 13.16
C GLY A 179 10.31 9.28 13.40
N GLU A 180 9.95 8.93 14.63
CA GLU A 180 9.76 7.53 15.06
C GLU A 180 8.61 6.80 14.33
N GLN A 181 7.67 7.55 13.77
CA GLN A 181 6.50 7.00 13.08
C GLN A 181 6.69 6.87 11.57
N ASP A 182 7.81 7.38 11.02
CA ASP A 182 8.08 7.36 9.59
C ASP A 182 8.68 6.01 9.17
N TYR A 183 8.15 5.43 8.10
CA TYR A 183 8.56 4.12 7.62
C TYR A 183 9.57 4.26 6.47
N PRO A 184 10.81 3.77 6.66
CA PRO A 184 11.79 3.75 5.58
C PRO A 184 11.46 2.67 4.56
N VAL A 185 11.85 2.88 3.30
CA VAL A 185 11.61 1.92 2.21
C VAL A 185 12.61 0.75 2.26
N ASP A 186 12.24 -0.39 1.69
CA ASP A 186 13.14 -1.55 1.58
C ASP A 186 13.97 -1.51 0.30
N VAL A 187 13.41 -0.95 -0.78
CA VAL A 187 14.03 -0.82 -2.10
C VAL A 187 13.81 0.59 -2.65
N LEU A 188 14.85 1.20 -3.20
CA LEU A 188 14.78 2.47 -3.91
C LEU A 188 15.31 2.27 -5.33
N ILE A 189 14.45 2.49 -6.32
CA ILE A 189 14.79 2.48 -7.75
C ILE A 189 14.91 3.92 -8.21
N ALA A 190 16.12 4.31 -8.60
CA ALA A 190 16.47 5.67 -8.98
C ALA A 190 16.28 5.92 -10.48
N GLY A 191 16.03 7.18 -10.85
CA GLY A 191 15.85 7.61 -12.24
C GLY A 191 17.09 7.44 -13.12
N ASP A 192 18.27 7.28 -12.51
CA ASP A 192 19.52 6.92 -13.20
C ASP A 192 19.72 5.39 -13.38
N GLY A 193 18.73 4.59 -12.98
CA GLY A 193 18.73 3.13 -13.12
C GLY A 193 19.36 2.37 -11.96
N ARG A 194 19.87 3.04 -10.92
CA ARG A 194 20.35 2.35 -9.71
C ARG A 194 19.19 1.70 -8.96
N VAL A 195 19.46 0.50 -8.42
CA VAL A 195 18.56 -0.20 -7.50
C VAL A 195 19.28 -0.36 -6.18
N LEU A 196 18.85 0.39 -5.17
CA LEU A 196 19.38 0.33 -3.82
C LEU A 196 18.46 -0.55 -2.99
N LYS A 197 19.03 -1.47 -2.22
CA LYS A 197 18.31 -2.37 -1.34
C LYS A 197 18.81 -2.18 0.09
N ARG A 198 17.88 -2.02 1.02
CA ARG A 198 18.18 -1.97 2.44
C ARG A 198 18.56 -3.37 2.92
N GLU A 199 19.75 -3.50 3.52
CA GLU A 199 20.22 -4.74 4.13
C GLU A 199 19.44 -5.11 5.40
#